data_AF-A0A517PSR9-F1
#
_entry.id   AF-A0A517PSR9-F1
#
_cell.length_a   1.000
_cell.length_b   1.000
_cell.length_c   1.000
_cell.angle_alpha   90.00
_cell.angle_beta   90.00
_cell.angle_gamma   90.00
#
_symmetry.space_group_name_H-M   'P 1'
#
loop_
_entity.id
_entity.type
_entity.pdbx_description
1 polymer ?
#
loop_
_entity_poly.entity_id
_entity_poly.type
_entity_poly.pdbx_seq_one_letter_code
_entity_poly.pdbx_strand_id
1 'polypeptide(L)'
;MPERTVEPKWWISNGSKPDGPFDIDIIRARIKALELFPDNLACPVGGDEWRPLRDWKEAFGDAISVAVSRLPPPPPLNSTNDRIQASSAPEELTLQPGGERKPIAENTEGQPITSSESPPKIAYGANVTFEPYLQNILDLKKYVQPGWILYLMIMVPFFLPNFGSTPGSPWFIAIVATIFGGILFSVLIQPQENDYGIAIGAFIFTFIIGLPLLFFFQEMATKYAGTPFSEVMKTGGGRFKIFLCLTWLIGNGYNQISPDDLGASLPFFYHFVAMFSSVALCEEVLKFIPVMYVAKSTAGDWKQRGLFVGALSGLGFGIVEGVMYHSQMYQPQEMPLSIYLLRFFSVAMLHGCWTTISAACFYYLLENPDDYSHKPPTDIFEYTFLILVSVLASMGLHSLYNVLVARSLFLGLLIAWLTVFITVRLFDSRHEPQNLHCADPA
;
A
#
# COMPACT_ATOMS: atom_id res chain seq x y z
N MET A 1 -7.31 38.55 -46.64
CA MET A 1 -7.64 37.14 -46.31
C MET A 1 -6.74 36.76 -45.16
N PRO A 2 -7.24 36.27 -44.02
CA PRO A 2 -6.38 35.78 -42.95
C PRO A 2 -5.51 34.65 -43.50
N GLU A 3 -4.19 34.73 -43.29
CA GLU A 3 -3.28 33.63 -43.60
C GLU A 3 -3.78 32.38 -42.87
N ARG A 4 -4.16 31.35 -43.62
CA ARG A 4 -4.38 30.03 -43.05
C ARG A 4 -3.01 29.51 -42.61
N THR A 5 -2.73 29.62 -41.32
CA THR A 5 -1.64 28.89 -40.67
C THR A 5 -1.91 27.40 -40.88
N VAL A 6 -1.14 26.78 -41.78
CA VAL A 6 -1.17 25.33 -41.97
C VAL A 6 -0.54 24.72 -40.73
N GLU A 7 -1.34 23.99 -39.94
CA GLU A 7 -0.81 23.32 -38.76
C GLU A 7 0.26 22.29 -39.18
N PRO A 8 1.41 22.26 -38.49
CA PRO A 8 2.48 21.35 -38.83
C PRO A 8 2.03 19.91 -38.61
N LYS A 9 2.28 19.05 -39.60
CA LYS A 9 2.15 17.60 -39.46
C LYS A 9 3.39 17.02 -38.80
N TRP A 10 3.32 15.79 -38.30
CA TRP A 10 4.36 15.21 -37.45
C TRP A 10 4.60 13.74 -37.77
N TRP A 11 5.86 13.34 -37.74
CA TRP A 11 6.31 11.94 -37.77
C TRP A 11 6.55 11.43 -36.35
N ILE A 12 6.20 10.18 -36.08
CA ILE A 12 6.47 9.48 -34.81
C ILE A 12 7.43 8.31 -35.06
N SER A 13 8.37 8.05 -34.16
CA SER A 13 9.27 6.90 -34.27
C SER A 13 8.60 5.63 -33.75
N ASN A 14 8.46 4.64 -34.63
CA ASN A 14 7.99 3.30 -34.29
C ASN A 14 9.12 2.28 -34.58
N GLY A 15 9.89 1.94 -33.54
CA GLY A 15 10.92 0.89 -33.64
C GLY A 15 11.92 1.11 -34.78
N SER A 16 12.51 2.31 -34.85
CA SER A 16 13.44 2.81 -35.90
C SER A 16 12.84 3.21 -37.25
N LYS A 17 11.53 3.02 -37.47
CA LYS A 17 10.85 3.51 -38.67
C LYS A 17 9.99 4.75 -38.36
N PRO A 18 10.01 5.78 -39.22
CA PRO A 18 9.06 6.87 -39.10
C PRO A 18 7.65 6.38 -39.46
N ASP A 19 6.69 6.72 -38.62
CA ASP A 19 5.25 6.47 -38.76
C ASP A 19 4.56 7.84 -38.92
N GLY A 20 3.76 8.04 -39.98
CA GLY A 20 3.11 9.32 -40.28
C GLY A 20 3.16 9.74 -41.77
N PRO A 21 3.03 11.05 -42.08
CA PRO A 21 2.89 12.16 -41.13
C PRO A 21 1.43 12.29 -40.63
N PHE A 22 1.27 12.56 -39.34
CA PHE A 22 -0.02 12.72 -38.67
C PHE A 22 -0.32 14.19 -38.36
N ASP A 23 -1.60 14.51 -38.28
CA ASP A 23 -2.04 15.78 -37.71
C ASP A 23 -1.84 15.78 -36.19
N ILE A 24 -1.61 16.95 -35.60
CA ILE A 24 -1.30 17.11 -34.17
C ILE A 24 -2.37 16.46 -33.27
N ASP A 25 -3.63 16.55 -33.65
CA ASP A 25 -4.76 16.00 -32.91
C ASP A 25 -4.76 14.47 -32.86
N ILE A 26 -4.30 13.81 -33.93
CA ILE A 26 -4.17 12.35 -33.96
C ILE A 26 -3.12 11.92 -32.94
N ILE A 27 -1.98 12.59 -32.89
CA ILE A 27 -0.92 12.28 -31.93
C ILE A 27 -1.41 12.54 -30.51
N ARG A 28 -2.07 13.68 -30.25
CA ARG A 28 -2.68 13.97 -28.95
C ARG A 28 -3.68 12.89 -28.54
N ALA A 29 -4.51 12.40 -29.45
CA ALA A 29 -5.45 11.33 -29.18
C ALA A 29 -4.73 10.02 -28.79
N ARG A 30 -3.67 9.66 -29.52
CA ARG A 30 -2.84 8.47 -29.21
C ARG A 30 -2.10 8.58 -27.88
N ILE A 31 -1.61 9.78 -27.53
CA ILE A 31 -1.03 10.06 -26.20
C ILE A 31 -2.09 9.87 -25.11
N LYS A 32 -3.28 10.49 -25.28
CA LYS A 32 -4.40 10.36 -24.32
C LYS A 32 -4.86 8.91 -24.18
N ALA A 33 -4.79 8.11 -25.23
CA ALA A 33 -5.10 6.68 -25.23
C ALA A 33 -3.98 5.78 -24.66
N LEU A 34 -2.86 6.35 -24.23
CA LEU A 34 -1.66 5.64 -23.75
C LEU A 34 -1.02 4.71 -24.81
N GLU A 35 -1.24 4.99 -26.10
CA GLU A 35 -0.55 4.31 -27.20
C GLU A 35 0.83 4.90 -27.49
N LEU A 36 0.99 6.19 -27.19
CA LEU A 36 2.25 6.93 -27.28
C LEU A 36 2.62 7.47 -25.91
N PHE A 37 3.88 7.30 -25.54
CA PHE A 37 4.47 7.72 -24.27
C PHE A 37 5.32 8.99 -24.44
N PRO A 38 5.56 9.75 -23.37
CA PRO A 38 6.36 10.98 -23.42
C PRO A 38 7.77 10.80 -24.01
N ASP A 39 8.34 9.59 -23.92
CA ASP A 39 9.64 9.21 -24.46
C ASP A 39 9.64 8.87 -25.96
N ASN A 40 8.47 8.68 -26.60
CA ASN A 40 8.43 8.43 -28.04
C ASN A 40 8.99 9.65 -28.78
N LEU A 41 9.84 9.40 -29.77
CA LEU A 41 10.42 10.47 -30.57
C LEU A 41 9.41 10.96 -31.61
N ALA A 42 9.35 12.28 -31.79
CA ALA A 42 8.57 12.95 -32.79
C ALA A 42 9.42 13.97 -33.56
N CYS A 43 9.10 14.17 -34.83
CA CYS A 43 9.73 15.16 -35.71
C CYS A 43 8.66 15.86 -36.54
N PRO A 44 8.55 17.20 -36.51
CA PRO A 44 7.61 17.92 -37.38
C PRO A 44 8.00 17.74 -38.86
N VAL A 45 7.03 17.69 -39.76
CA VAL A 45 7.28 17.58 -41.21
C VAL A 45 8.08 18.80 -41.67
N GLY A 46 9.26 18.54 -42.25
CA GLY A 46 10.21 19.56 -42.67
C GLY A 46 11.23 19.95 -41.59
N GLY A 47 11.08 19.42 -40.36
CA GLY A 47 12.13 19.47 -39.34
C GLY A 47 13.23 18.44 -39.58
N ASP A 48 14.38 18.68 -38.99
CA ASP A 48 15.59 17.85 -39.04
C ASP A 48 15.88 17.12 -37.72
N GLU A 49 15.17 17.47 -36.65
CA GLU A 49 15.40 16.94 -35.32
C GLU A 49 14.27 16.04 -34.81
N TRP A 50 14.66 14.82 -34.40
CA TRP A 50 13.81 13.90 -33.65
C TRP A 50 14.01 14.13 -32.15
N ARG A 51 12.94 14.53 -31.46
CA ARG A 51 12.98 14.75 -30.00
C ARG A 51 11.82 14.03 -29.32
N PRO A 52 11.97 13.59 -28.06
CA PRO A 52 10.88 13.05 -27.25
C PRO A 52 9.63 13.95 -27.26
N LEU A 53 8.44 13.34 -27.27
CA LEU A 53 7.15 14.05 -27.24
C LEU A 53 7.06 15.06 -26.08
N ARG A 54 7.66 14.75 -24.92
CA ARG A 54 7.72 15.67 -23.76
C ARG A 54 8.46 16.97 -24.01
N ASP A 55 9.38 17.00 -24.96
CA ASP A 55 10.20 18.18 -25.25
C ASP A 55 9.44 19.17 -26.16
N TRP A 56 8.37 18.70 -26.81
CA TRP A 56 7.47 19.50 -27.63
C TRP A 56 6.27 20.01 -26.82
N LYS A 57 6.54 20.71 -25.71
CA LYS A 57 5.52 21.12 -24.72
C LYS A 57 4.36 21.92 -25.32
N GLU A 58 4.65 22.80 -26.28
CA GLU A 58 3.64 23.63 -26.95
C GLU A 58 2.67 22.76 -27.79
N ALA A 59 3.15 21.67 -28.36
CA ALA A 59 2.36 20.79 -29.21
C ALA A 59 1.59 19.73 -28.40
N PHE A 60 2.25 19.09 -27.43
CA PHE A 60 1.72 17.89 -26.78
C PHE A 60 1.60 17.98 -25.26
N GLY A 61 1.98 19.10 -24.64
CA GLY A 61 1.99 19.24 -23.19
C GLY A 61 0.63 18.96 -22.55
N ASP A 62 -0.46 19.45 -23.16
CA ASP A 62 -1.83 19.22 -22.70
C ASP A 62 -2.19 17.73 -22.72
N ALA A 63 -1.90 17.03 -23.82
CA ALA A 63 -2.21 15.63 -23.99
C ALA A 63 -1.37 14.75 -23.05
N ILE A 64 -0.10 15.11 -22.85
CA ILE A 64 0.80 14.42 -21.90
C ILE A 64 0.30 14.61 -20.48
N SER A 65 -0.08 15.82 -20.07
CA SER A 65 -0.66 16.06 -18.74
C SER A 65 -1.91 15.22 -18.51
N VAL A 66 -2.80 15.13 -19.52
CA VAL A 66 -4.01 14.28 -19.45
C VAL A 66 -3.67 12.77 -19.44
N ALA A 67 -2.60 12.34 -20.09
CA ALA A 67 -2.17 10.94 -20.09
C ALA A 67 -1.51 10.56 -18.76
N VAL A 68 -0.65 11.42 -18.22
CA VAL A 68 0.00 11.25 -16.92
C VAL A 68 -1.04 11.24 -15.80
N SER A 69 -2.05 12.13 -15.86
CA SER A 69 -3.17 12.14 -14.93
C SER A 69 -3.97 10.84 -14.94
N ARG A 70 -3.92 10.04 -16.02
CA ARG A 70 -4.63 8.76 -16.13
C ARG A 70 -3.86 7.59 -15.52
N LEU A 71 -2.56 7.74 -15.23
CA LEU A 71 -1.81 6.72 -14.52
C LEU A 71 -2.20 6.74 -13.03
N PRO A 72 -2.31 5.58 -12.36
CA PRO A 72 -2.52 5.56 -10.92
C PRO A 72 -1.32 6.26 -10.24
N PRO A 73 -1.54 7.33 -9.46
CA PRO A 73 -0.44 8.05 -8.83
C PRO A 73 0.12 7.24 -7.64
N PRO A 74 1.46 7.24 -7.43
CA PRO A 74 2.12 6.74 -6.23
C PRO A 74 1.95 7.72 -5.08
N PRO A 75 2.06 7.24 -3.80
CA PRO A 75 1.74 7.91 -2.52
C PRO A 75 1.93 9.43 -2.54
N PRO A 76 0.97 10.23 -2.04
CA PRO A 76 0.98 11.65 -2.25
C PRO A 76 2.17 12.23 -1.51
N LEU A 77 3.02 12.89 -2.28
CA LEU A 77 4.04 13.76 -1.74
C LEU A 77 3.32 14.97 -1.15
N ASN A 78 3.61 15.30 0.10
CA ASN A 78 3.16 16.55 0.71
C ASN A 78 3.64 17.73 -0.16
N SER A 79 2.78 18.23 -1.05
CA SER A 79 2.99 19.49 -1.75
C SER A 79 2.55 20.64 -0.85
N THR A 80 3.18 20.80 0.30
CA THR A 80 3.09 22.07 1.05
C THR A 80 3.94 23.10 0.36
N ASN A 81 3.43 23.64 -0.75
CA ASN A 81 3.92 24.86 -1.35
C ASN A 81 2.75 25.78 -1.75
N ASP A 82 1.69 25.81 -0.94
CA ASP A 82 0.79 26.95 -0.90
C ASP A 82 1.14 27.84 0.28
N ARG A 83 1.86 28.89 -0.10
CA ARG A 83 2.11 30.15 0.58
C ARG A 83 0.94 30.55 1.49
N ILE A 84 1.07 30.29 2.80
CA ILE A 84 0.25 30.93 3.83
C ILE A 84 0.58 32.43 3.77
N GLN A 85 -0.27 33.21 3.07
CA GLN A 85 -0.36 34.64 3.33
C GLN A 85 -0.92 34.78 4.74
N ALA A 86 -0.04 35.13 5.67
CA ALA A 86 -0.42 35.57 7.01
C ALA A 86 -1.28 36.84 6.90
N SER A 87 -2.59 36.66 6.97
CA SER A 87 -3.52 37.74 7.31
C SER A 87 -3.47 37.92 8.82
N SER A 88 -2.91 39.04 9.26
CA SER A 88 -2.87 39.48 10.64
C SER A 88 -4.19 40.13 11.05
N ALA A 89 -4.88 39.53 12.03
CA ALA A 89 -5.72 40.25 12.99
C ALA A 89 -5.89 39.42 14.27
N PRO A 90 -5.74 40.00 15.47
CA PRO A 90 -5.94 39.30 16.73
C PRO A 90 -7.41 39.40 17.15
N GLU A 91 -8.06 38.26 17.41
CA GLU A 91 -9.32 38.23 18.12
C GLU A 91 -9.07 37.81 19.58
N GLU A 92 -9.40 38.73 20.46
CA GLU A 92 -9.21 38.74 21.90
C GLU A 92 -10.20 37.77 22.56
N LEU A 93 -9.71 36.59 22.97
CA LEU A 93 -10.52 35.60 23.68
C LEU A 93 -10.36 35.77 25.20
N THR A 94 -11.40 36.34 25.79
CA THR A 94 -11.59 36.57 27.22
C THR A 94 -11.74 35.22 27.94
N LEU A 95 -10.83 34.94 28.87
CA LEU A 95 -10.91 33.81 29.80
C LEU A 95 -11.98 34.08 30.87
N GLN A 96 -13.02 33.24 30.92
CA GLN A 96 -13.86 33.12 32.13
C GLN A 96 -13.30 32.01 33.05
N PRO A 97 -13.24 32.24 34.38
CA PRO A 97 -12.92 31.21 35.34
C PRO A 97 -14.21 30.64 35.97
N GLY A 98 -14.19 29.34 36.30
CA GLY A 98 -15.06 28.81 37.35
C GLY A 98 -15.84 27.56 36.97
N GLY A 99 -15.45 26.43 37.56
CA GLY A 99 -16.21 25.19 37.54
C GLY A 99 -15.68 24.25 38.63
N GLU A 100 -16.17 24.44 39.85
CA GLU A 100 -15.88 23.62 41.03
C GLU A 100 -16.16 22.12 40.79
N ARG A 101 -15.18 21.27 41.08
CA ARG A 101 -15.39 19.82 41.20
C ARG A 101 -15.88 19.48 42.60
N LYS A 102 -17.10 18.94 42.69
CA LYS A 102 -17.59 18.25 43.89
C LYS A 102 -16.93 16.87 44.03
N PRO A 103 -16.60 16.43 45.27
CA PRO A 103 -16.10 15.09 45.52
C PRO A 103 -17.23 14.06 45.49
N ILE A 104 -16.99 12.93 44.83
CA ILE A 104 -17.87 11.76 44.87
C ILE A 104 -17.56 11.01 46.16
N ALA A 105 -18.59 10.92 47.00
CA ALA A 105 -18.57 10.20 48.25
C ALA A 105 -18.65 8.69 48.02
N GLU A 106 -17.86 8.03 48.86
CA GLU A 106 -17.82 6.64 49.27
C GLU A 106 -19.14 6.17 49.91
N ASN A 107 -19.32 4.84 49.98
CA ASN A 107 -20.46 4.02 50.45
C ASN A 107 -21.12 3.26 49.28
N THR A 108 -21.30 1.94 49.30
CA THR A 108 -21.80 1.11 50.42
C THR A 108 -21.46 -0.37 50.18
N GLU A 109 -20.96 -1.04 51.22
CA GLU A 109 -20.97 -2.50 51.38
C GLU A 109 -22.41 -3.03 51.41
N GLY A 110 -22.69 -4.21 50.81
CA GLY A 110 -23.93 -4.92 51.15
C GLY A 110 -24.41 -6.01 50.21
N GLN A 111 -24.13 -7.26 50.63
CA GLN A 111 -24.92 -8.49 50.48
C GLN A 111 -24.83 -9.38 49.22
N PRO A 112 -24.65 -10.71 49.43
CA PRO A 112 -24.75 -11.72 48.39
C PRO A 112 -26.21 -12.14 48.18
N ILE A 113 -26.73 -11.94 46.97
CA ILE A 113 -28.03 -12.47 46.56
C ILE A 113 -27.81 -13.90 46.07
N THR A 114 -28.15 -14.87 46.93
CA THR A 114 -28.47 -16.23 46.54
C THR A 114 -29.88 -16.25 45.95
N SER A 115 -30.00 -16.34 44.63
CA SER A 115 -31.25 -16.71 43.95
C SER A 115 -30.97 -17.75 42.87
N SER A 116 -31.30 -19.00 43.19
CA SER A 116 -31.30 -20.11 42.25
C SER A 116 -32.65 -20.16 41.54
N GLU A 117 -32.78 -19.51 40.40
CA GLU A 117 -33.88 -19.78 39.47
C GLU A 117 -33.28 -20.12 38.12
N SER A 118 -33.53 -21.35 37.68
CA SER A 118 -33.15 -21.84 36.36
C SER A 118 -33.92 -21.06 35.30
N PRO A 119 -33.26 -20.55 34.25
CA PRO A 119 -33.96 -19.84 33.19
C PRO A 119 -34.95 -20.78 32.47
N PRO A 120 -36.10 -20.23 32.01
CA PRO A 120 -37.07 -21.02 31.27
C PRO A 120 -36.43 -21.60 30.01
N LYS A 121 -36.60 -22.90 29.80
CA LYS A 121 -36.17 -23.62 28.60
C LYS A 121 -36.85 -22.99 27.37
N ILE A 122 -36.15 -22.07 26.73
CA ILE A 122 -36.50 -21.57 25.41
C ILE A 122 -36.37 -22.77 24.45
N ALA A 123 -37.46 -23.06 23.76
CA ALA A 123 -37.60 -24.20 22.88
C ALA A 123 -36.49 -24.24 21.83
N TYR A 124 -35.68 -25.30 21.91
CA TYR A 124 -34.72 -25.73 20.90
C TYR A 124 -35.47 -26.21 19.65
N GLY A 125 -35.86 -25.26 18.80
CA GLY A 125 -36.67 -25.52 17.60
C GLY A 125 -36.06 -25.00 16.30
N ALA A 126 -34.80 -24.55 16.29
CA ALA A 126 -34.15 -23.92 15.13
C ALA A 126 -32.88 -24.65 14.63
N ASN A 127 -32.68 -25.91 15.02
CA ASN A 127 -31.38 -26.59 14.89
C ASN A 127 -31.26 -27.60 13.73
N VAL A 128 -32.09 -27.55 12.68
CA VAL A 128 -32.15 -28.65 11.70
C VAL A 128 -31.95 -28.24 10.22
N THR A 129 -31.40 -27.07 9.90
CA THR A 129 -31.11 -26.75 8.48
C THR A 129 -29.78 -26.08 8.20
N PHE A 130 -28.93 -25.81 9.19
CA PHE A 130 -27.64 -25.14 8.95
C PHE A 130 -26.47 -26.11 8.73
N GLU A 131 -26.50 -27.29 9.35
CA GLU A 131 -25.44 -28.33 9.23
C GLU A 131 -25.10 -28.73 7.78
N PRO A 132 -26.08 -29.02 6.90
CA PRO A 132 -25.79 -29.46 5.53
C PRO A 132 -25.17 -28.34 4.69
N TYR A 133 -25.51 -27.09 4.98
CA TYR A 133 -24.98 -25.92 4.30
C TYR A 133 -23.55 -25.63 4.75
N LEU A 134 -23.26 -25.77 6.05
CA LEU A 134 -21.91 -25.67 6.59
C LEU A 134 -21.00 -26.75 6.01
N GLN A 135 -21.50 -27.98 5.90
CA GLN A 135 -20.76 -29.10 5.32
C GLN A 135 -20.48 -28.88 3.83
N ASN A 136 -21.44 -28.36 3.06
CA ASN A 136 -21.22 -27.99 1.66
C ASN A 136 -20.18 -26.87 1.50
N ILE A 137 -20.13 -25.88 2.40
CA ILE A 137 -19.10 -24.84 2.40
C ILE A 137 -17.72 -25.44 2.73
N LEU A 138 -17.65 -26.37 3.68
CA LEU A 138 -16.42 -27.07 4.05
C LEU A 138 -15.94 -28.02 2.93
N ASP A 139 -16.84 -28.65 2.18
CA ASP A 139 -16.50 -29.45 1.01
C ASP A 139 -16.05 -28.56 -0.15
N LEU A 140 -16.69 -27.39 -0.38
CA LEU A 140 -16.23 -26.40 -1.36
C LEU A 140 -14.81 -25.90 -1.03
N LYS A 141 -14.48 -25.77 0.26
CA LYS A 141 -13.13 -25.42 0.79
C LYS A 141 -12.05 -26.43 0.38
N LYS A 142 -12.42 -27.69 0.09
CA LYS A 142 -11.51 -28.74 -0.39
C LYS A 142 -11.22 -28.63 -1.90
N TYR A 143 -12.15 -28.06 -2.68
CA TYR A 143 -12.04 -27.96 -4.15
C TYR A 143 -11.59 -26.58 -4.63
N VAL A 144 -11.81 -25.53 -3.84
CA VAL A 144 -11.38 -24.16 -4.13
C VAL A 144 -10.08 -23.92 -3.37
N GLN A 145 -8.91 -24.05 -4.03
CA GLN A 145 -7.68 -23.50 -3.45
C GLN A 145 -7.88 -21.99 -3.27
N PRO A 146 -7.94 -21.47 -2.03
CA PRO A 146 -8.39 -20.09 -1.78
C PRO A 146 -7.52 -19.02 -2.46
N GLY A 147 -6.30 -19.39 -2.89
CA GLY A 147 -5.41 -18.52 -3.65
C GLY A 147 -5.99 -18.00 -4.98
N TRP A 148 -6.82 -18.75 -5.72
CA TRP A 148 -7.33 -18.25 -7.02
C TRP A 148 -8.27 -17.06 -6.88
N ILE A 149 -9.01 -16.97 -5.77
CA ILE A 149 -9.89 -15.82 -5.50
C ILE A 149 -9.05 -14.56 -5.28
N LEU A 150 -7.90 -14.69 -4.60
CA LEU A 150 -6.94 -13.59 -4.43
C LEU A 150 -6.36 -13.13 -5.77
N TYR A 151 -6.03 -14.05 -6.66
CA TYR A 151 -5.67 -13.69 -8.04
C TYR A 151 -6.79 -12.92 -8.73
N LEU A 152 -8.04 -13.37 -8.69
CA LEU A 152 -9.11 -12.67 -9.38
C LEU A 152 -9.34 -11.27 -8.81
N MET A 153 -9.40 -11.12 -7.48
CA MET A 153 -9.64 -9.82 -6.85
C MET A 153 -8.56 -8.79 -7.20
N ILE A 154 -7.30 -9.21 -7.27
CA ILE A 154 -6.18 -8.32 -7.56
C ILE A 154 -5.98 -8.12 -9.06
N MET A 155 -6.13 -9.15 -9.90
CA MET A 155 -5.80 -9.07 -11.33
C MET A 155 -6.95 -8.49 -12.17
N VAL A 156 -8.22 -8.84 -11.89
CA VAL A 156 -9.36 -8.41 -12.73
C VAL A 156 -9.42 -6.89 -12.89
N PRO A 157 -9.18 -6.06 -11.86
CA PRO A 157 -9.20 -4.61 -12.02
C PRO A 157 -8.22 -4.04 -13.06
N PHE A 158 -7.10 -4.72 -13.36
CA PHE A 158 -6.16 -4.29 -14.40
C PHE A 158 -6.70 -4.44 -15.82
N PHE A 159 -7.68 -5.31 -16.03
CA PHE A 159 -8.29 -5.57 -17.34
C PHE A 159 -9.57 -4.77 -17.56
N LEU A 160 -10.03 -4.04 -16.56
CA LEU A 160 -11.22 -3.23 -16.68
C LEU A 160 -10.94 -2.03 -17.61
N PRO A 161 -11.78 -1.80 -18.63
CA PRO A 161 -11.66 -0.60 -19.43
C PRO A 161 -11.95 0.64 -18.58
N ASN A 162 -11.69 1.82 -19.10
CA ASN A 162 -12.15 3.05 -18.46
C ASN A 162 -13.69 3.10 -18.52
N PHE A 163 -14.34 2.95 -17.37
CA PHE A 163 -15.79 3.00 -17.25
C PHE A 163 -16.24 3.63 -15.94
N GLY A 164 -17.49 4.10 -15.94
CA GLY A 164 -18.16 4.71 -14.79
C GLY A 164 -17.70 6.13 -14.51
N SER A 165 -18.57 6.91 -13.86
CA SER A 165 -18.23 8.25 -13.39
C SER A 165 -17.40 8.18 -12.12
N THR A 166 -16.69 9.26 -11.82
CA THR A 166 -16.04 9.44 -10.52
C THR A 166 -17.06 9.29 -9.40
N PRO A 167 -16.84 8.40 -8.43
CA PRO A 167 -17.75 8.25 -7.31
C PRO A 167 -17.72 9.54 -6.47
N GLY A 168 -18.89 10.03 -6.06
CA GLY A 168 -18.98 11.20 -5.19
C GLY A 168 -18.37 10.98 -3.80
N SER A 169 -18.17 9.72 -3.39
CA SER A 169 -17.48 9.35 -2.15
C SER A 169 -16.79 7.99 -2.30
N PRO A 170 -15.53 7.84 -1.85
CA PRO A 170 -14.80 6.58 -1.96
C PRO A 170 -15.19 5.58 -0.86
N TRP A 171 -15.86 6.05 0.20
CA TRP A 171 -16.09 5.30 1.43
C TRP A 171 -16.89 4.01 1.23
N PHE A 172 -17.89 4.03 0.36
CA PHE A 172 -18.65 2.82 0.05
C PHE A 172 -17.74 1.74 -0.55
N ILE A 173 -16.92 2.10 -1.53
CA ILE A 173 -15.98 1.17 -2.18
C ILE A 173 -14.93 0.69 -1.18
N ALA A 174 -14.41 1.59 -0.35
CA ALA A 174 -13.44 1.28 0.71
C ALA A 174 -13.97 0.25 1.72
N ILE A 175 -15.21 0.44 2.19
CA ILE A 175 -15.88 -0.50 3.12
C ILE A 175 -16.07 -1.86 2.46
N VAL A 176 -16.56 -1.89 1.22
CA VAL A 176 -16.76 -3.14 0.48
C VAL A 176 -15.41 -3.86 0.31
N ALA A 177 -14.39 -3.18 -0.17
CA ALA A 177 -13.05 -3.76 -0.34
C ALA A 177 -12.43 -4.25 0.98
N THR A 178 -12.67 -3.56 2.09
CA THR A 178 -12.23 -3.96 3.43
C THR A 178 -12.88 -5.28 3.85
N ILE A 179 -14.20 -5.40 3.67
CA ILE A 179 -14.95 -6.62 4.01
C ILE A 179 -14.46 -7.79 3.15
N PHE A 180 -14.39 -7.61 1.83
CA PHE A 180 -13.94 -8.66 0.91
C PHE A 180 -12.48 -9.07 1.18
N GLY A 181 -11.58 -8.10 1.37
CA GLY A 181 -10.18 -8.36 1.68
C GLY A 181 -10.01 -9.08 3.02
N GLY A 182 -10.75 -8.67 4.05
CA GLY A 182 -10.76 -9.32 5.37
C GLY A 182 -11.22 -10.78 5.27
N ILE A 183 -12.37 -11.04 4.63
CA ILE A 183 -12.88 -12.40 4.42
C ILE A 183 -11.86 -13.25 3.65
N LEU A 184 -11.30 -12.70 2.57
CA LEU A 184 -10.35 -13.41 1.73
C LEU A 184 -9.08 -13.81 2.49
N PHE A 185 -8.48 -12.88 3.25
CA PHE A 185 -7.33 -13.20 4.09
C PHE A 185 -7.69 -14.16 5.23
N SER A 186 -8.89 -14.07 5.80
CA SER A 186 -9.35 -15.06 6.79
C SER A 186 -9.45 -16.47 6.20
N VAL A 187 -10.00 -16.60 4.99
CA VAL A 187 -10.12 -17.90 4.31
C VAL A 187 -8.73 -18.45 3.92
N LEU A 188 -7.84 -17.59 3.42
CA LEU A 188 -6.50 -17.98 3.00
C LEU A 188 -5.60 -18.38 4.18
N ILE A 189 -5.61 -17.59 5.25
CA ILE A 189 -4.70 -17.74 6.39
C ILE A 189 -5.26 -18.70 7.45
N GLN A 190 -6.59 -18.82 7.53
CA GLN A 190 -7.33 -19.65 8.49
C GLN A 190 -7.03 -19.33 9.96
N PRO A 191 -7.09 -18.05 10.38
CA PRO A 191 -6.72 -17.65 11.74
C PRO A 191 -7.62 -18.29 12.79
N GLN A 192 -7.13 -18.39 14.03
CA GLN A 192 -7.92 -18.84 15.18
C GLN A 192 -8.91 -17.75 15.61
N GLU A 193 -9.96 -18.12 16.34
CA GLU A 193 -11.00 -17.17 16.78
C GLU A 193 -10.43 -16.00 17.60
N ASN A 194 -9.42 -16.26 18.43
CA ASN A 194 -8.75 -15.24 19.24
C ASN A 194 -7.85 -14.28 18.42
N ASP A 195 -7.54 -14.60 17.18
CA ASP A 195 -6.66 -13.79 16.32
C ASP A 195 -7.41 -12.61 15.66
N TYR A 196 -8.73 -12.71 15.50
CA TYR A 196 -9.52 -11.68 14.82
C TYR A 196 -9.47 -10.33 15.53
N GLY A 197 -9.56 -10.32 16.87
CA GLY A 197 -9.54 -9.08 17.64
C GLY A 197 -8.23 -8.31 17.46
N ILE A 198 -7.09 -9.01 17.51
CA ILE A 198 -5.77 -8.38 17.35
C ILE A 198 -5.52 -7.95 15.90
N ALA A 199 -5.99 -8.71 14.91
CA ALA A 199 -5.87 -8.36 13.49
C ALA A 199 -6.74 -7.15 13.12
N ILE A 200 -7.97 -7.04 13.66
CA ILE A 200 -8.81 -5.84 13.50
C ILE A 200 -8.14 -4.63 14.18
N GLY A 201 -7.55 -4.82 15.36
CA GLY A 201 -6.76 -3.78 16.02
C GLY A 201 -5.59 -3.30 15.15
N ALA A 202 -4.88 -4.21 14.49
CA ALA A 202 -3.80 -3.89 13.56
C ALA A 202 -4.29 -3.12 12.32
N PHE A 203 -5.42 -3.53 11.73
CA PHE A 203 -6.07 -2.81 10.64
C PHE A 203 -6.41 -1.37 11.06
N ILE A 204 -7.05 -1.19 12.21
CA ILE A 204 -7.44 0.14 12.72
C ILE A 204 -6.20 0.99 13.01
N PHE A 205 -5.15 0.39 13.59
CA PHE A 205 -3.90 1.07 13.86
C PHE A 205 -3.29 1.66 12.58
N THR A 206 -3.12 0.87 11.52
CA THR A 206 -2.53 1.39 10.28
C THR A 206 -3.48 2.30 9.52
N PHE A 207 -4.78 2.04 9.58
CA PHE A 207 -5.80 2.88 8.97
C PHE A 207 -5.84 4.30 9.57
N ILE A 208 -5.74 4.43 10.91
CA ILE A 208 -5.86 5.74 11.59
C ILE A 208 -4.50 6.38 11.85
N ILE A 209 -3.55 5.62 12.39
CA ILE A 209 -2.28 6.14 12.92
C ILE A 209 -1.16 6.03 11.87
N GLY A 210 -1.26 5.07 10.95
CA GLY A 210 -0.25 4.83 9.93
C GLY A 210 0.06 6.08 9.10
N LEU A 211 -0.93 6.63 8.40
CA LEU A 211 -0.69 7.79 7.52
C LEU A 211 -0.17 9.04 8.25
N PRO A 212 -0.74 9.49 9.39
CA PRO A 212 -0.16 10.61 10.13
C PRO A 212 1.29 10.39 10.52
N LEU A 213 1.64 9.17 10.95
CA LEU A 213 3.00 8.83 11.32
C LEU A 213 3.94 8.81 10.10
N LEU A 214 3.47 8.28 8.96
CA LEU A 214 4.20 8.34 7.69
C LEU A 214 4.48 9.79 7.30
N PHE A 215 3.48 10.66 7.30
CA PHE A 215 3.63 12.07 6.93
C PHE A 215 4.56 12.82 7.86
N PHE A 216 4.51 12.54 9.16
CA PHE A 216 5.47 13.08 10.10
C PHE A 216 6.91 12.71 9.74
N PHE A 217 7.17 11.44 9.42
CA PHE A 217 8.50 11.00 9.00
C PHE A 217 8.93 11.58 7.66
N GLN A 218 8.01 11.70 6.70
CA GLN A 218 8.28 12.34 5.41
C GLN A 218 8.66 13.81 5.61
N GLU A 219 7.92 14.56 6.43
CA GLU A 219 8.21 15.96 6.72
C GLU A 219 9.57 16.14 7.42
N MET A 220 9.94 15.21 8.31
CA MET A 220 11.27 15.20 8.89
C MET A 220 12.35 14.93 7.84
N ALA A 221 12.11 13.99 6.93
CA ALA A 221 13.07 13.60 5.90
C ALA A 221 13.28 14.71 4.86
N THR A 222 12.22 15.42 4.44
CA THR A 222 12.30 16.52 3.47
C THR A 222 13.14 17.69 3.96
N LYS A 223 13.25 17.92 5.28
CA LYS A 223 14.15 18.92 5.87
C LYS A 223 15.63 18.66 5.59
N TYR A 224 16.01 17.40 5.31
CA TYR A 224 17.38 17.01 4.97
C TYR A 224 17.58 16.78 3.47
N ALA A 225 16.52 16.86 2.67
CA ALA A 225 16.61 16.59 1.25
C ALA A 225 17.40 17.69 0.53
N GLY A 226 18.29 17.30 -0.39
CA GLY A 226 19.19 18.24 -1.08
C GLY A 226 20.42 18.70 -0.29
N THR A 227 20.51 18.37 1.01
CA THR A 227 21.74 18.63 1.79
C THR A 227 22.85 17.64 1.38
N PRO A 228 24.12 18.07 1.25
CA PRO A 228 25.21 17.14 0.97
C PRO A 228 25.34 16.07 2.07
N PHE A 229 25.50 14.80 1.69
CA PHE A 229 25.64 13.69 2.64
C PHE A 229 26.76 13.92 3.67
N SER A 230 27.87 14.54 3.26
CA SER A 230 28.99 14.87 4.12
C SER A 230 28.63 15.88 5.23
N GLU A 231 27.66 16.76 5.01
CA GLU A 231 27.18 17.71 6.02
C GLU A 231 26.26 17.02 7.02
N VAL A 232 25.35 16.18 6.56
CA VAL A 232 24.49 15.37 7.44
C VAL A 232 25.34 14.49 8.36
N MET A 233 26.38 13.85 7.84
CA MET A 233 27.24 12.95 8.60
C MET A 233 28.22 13.66 9.57
N LYS A 234 28.41 14.97 9.42
CA LYS A 234 29.10 15.82 10.41
C LYS A 234 28.21 16.10 11.62
N THR A 235 26.89 16.09 11.44
CA THR A 235 25.94 16.26 12.54
C THR A 235 25.71 14.93 13.28
N GLY A 236 25.68 14.98 14.61
CA GLY A 236 25.38 13.82 15.46
C GLY A 236 26.57 12.90 15.76
N GLY A 237 26.47 12.20 16.89
CA GLY A 237 27.44 11.19 17.33
C GLY A 237 26.88 9.77 17.25
N GLY A 238 27.76 8.81 16.98
CA GLY A 238 27.49 7.37 17.11
C GLY A 238 26.25 6.89 16.35
N ARG A 239 25.35 6.23 17.09
CA ARG A 239 24.15 5.54 16.57
C ARG A 239 23.13 6.48 15.92
N PHE A 240 23.11 7.76 16.30
CA PHE A 240 22.22 8.76 15.69
C PHE A 240 22.53 9.01 14.20
N LYS A 241 23.75 8.70 13.75
CA LYS A 241 24.15 8.82 12.34
C LYS A 241 23.38 7.87 11.42
N ILE A 242 23.00 6.69 11.91
CA ILE A 242 22.19 5.74 11.11
C ILE A 242 20.81 6.34 10.86
N PHE A 243 20.18 6.90 11.90
CA PHE A 243 18.91 7.59 11.78
C PHE A 243 18.99 8.76 10.79
N LEU A 244 20.00 9.63 10.92
CA LEU A 244 20.21 10.74 9.99
C LEU A 244 20.48 10.30 8.55
N CYS A 245 21.23 9.20 8.37
CA CYS A 245 21.48 8.60 7.06
C CYS A 245 20.16 8.12 6.43
N LEU A 246 19.31 7.42 7.19
CA LEU A 246 18.01 6.96 6.72
C LEU A 246 17.09 8.14 6.37
N THR A 247 16.97 9.15 7.24
CA THR A 247 16.13 10.32 6.95
C THR A 247 16.63 11.10 5.73
N TRP A 248 17.94 11.23 5.56
CA TRP A 248 18.53 11.84 4.36
C TRP A 248 18.21 11.03 3.10
N LEU A 249 18.37 9.70 3.16
CA LEU A 249 18.10 8.82 2.04
C LEU A 249 16.61 8.89 1.62
N ILE A 250 15.71 8.82 2.61
CA ILE A 250 14.26 8.96 2.43
C ILE A 250 13.94 10.31 1.78
N GLY A 251 14.48 11.41 2.32
CA GLY A 251 14.20 12.76 1.85
C GLY A 251 14.68 12.98 0.40
N ASN A 252 15.89 12.50 0.07
CA ASN A 252 16.39 12.59 -1.30
C ASN A 252 15.62 11.68 -2.26
N GLY A 253 15.17 10.50 -1.82
CA GLY A 253 14.29 9.65 -2.62
C GLY A 253 12.99 10.37 -2.99
N TYR A 254 12.30 10.96 -2.00
CA TYR A 254 11.08 11.73 -2.23
C TYR A 254 11.32 12.97 -3.11
N ASN A 255 12.41 13.71 -2.91
CA ASN A 255 12.72 14.87 -3.77
C ASN A 255 12.97 14.50 -5.24
N GLN A 256 13.45 13.28 -5.51
CA GLN A 256 13.67 12.83 -6.88
C GLN A 256 12.38 12.40 -7.57
N ILE A 257 11.42 11.86 -6.82
CA ILE A 257 10.10 11.51 -7.33
C ILE A 257 9.31 12.82 -7.41
N SER A 258 9.38 13.53 -8.54
CA SER A 258 8.64 14.77 -8.72
C SER A 258 7.12 14.50 -8.66
N PRO A 259 6.31 15.38 -8.05
CA PRO A 259 4.85 15.27 -8.09
C PRO A 259 4.28 15.30 -9.52
N ASP A 260 4.95 15.98 -10.45
CA ASP A 260 4.40 16.26 -11.79
C ASP A 260 4.40 15.04 -12.71
N ASP A 261 5.38 14.15 -12.59
CA ASP A 261 5.54 12.99 -13.47
C ASP A 261 5.81 11.69 -12.71
N LEU A 262 5.78 11.73 -11.38
CA LEU A 262 5.89 10.57 -10.52
C LEU A 262 7.20 9.80 -10.74
N GLY A 263 8.27 10.51 -11.10
CA GLY A 263 9.56 9.92 -11.42
C GLY A 263 9.57 9.12 -12.73
N ALA A 264 8.54 9.23 -13.58
CA ALA A 264 8.49 8.53 -14.87
C ALA A 264 9.63 8.98 -15.79
N SER A 265 10.08 10.24 -15.71
CA SER A 265 11.25 10.75 -16.44
C SER A 265 12.58 10.24 -15.91
N LEU A 266 12.64 9.74 -14.67
CA LEU A 266 13.87 9.19 -14.13
C LEU A 266 14.22 7.86 -14.83
N PRO A 267 15.52 7.58 -15.06
CA PRO A 267 15.91 6.26 -15.52
C PRO A 267 15.46 5.20 -14.51
N PHE A 268 15.05 4.03 -15.00
CA PHE A 268 14.42 2.96 -14.22
C PHE A 268 15.12 2.68 -12.89
N PHE A 269 16.44 2.50 -12.90
CA PHE A 269 17.20 2.17 -11.72
C PHE A 269 17.17 3.27 -10.65
N TYR A 270 17.26 4.54 -11.07
CA TYR A 270 17.16 5.68 -10.14
C TYR A 270 15.77 5.80 -9.55
N HIS A 271 14.73 5.67 -10.36
CA HIS A 271 13.34 5.63 -9.89
C HIS A 271 13.14 4.49 -8.88
N PHE A 272 13.65 3.28 -9.17
CA PHE A 272 13.57 2.15 -8.26
C PHE A 272 14.27 2.40 -6.93
N VAL A 273 15.51 2.88 -6.94
CA VAL A 273 16.24 3.18 -5.70
C VAL A 273 15.55 4.29 -4.90
N ALA A 274 15.03 5.32 -5.58
CA ALA A 274 14.27 6.39 -4.93
C ALA A 274 13.02 5.83 -4.22
N MET A 275 12.18 5.04 -4.92
CA MET A 275 10.98 4.43 -4.34
C MET A 275 11.31 3.44 -3.21
N PHE A 276 12.34 2.61 -3.40
CA PHE A 276 12.79 1.62 -2.44
C PHE A 276 13.25 2.26 -1.13
N SER A 277 14.02 3.32 -1.24
CA SER A 277 14.63 3.96 -0.08
C SER A 277 13.76 5.01 0.61
N SER A 278 12.68 5.46 -0.04
CA SER A 278 11.73 6.43 0.51
C SER A 278 10.41 5.77 0.89
N VAL A 279 9.45 5.73 -0.04
CA VAL A 279 8.10 5.19 0.11
C VAL A 279 8.12 3.79 0.71
N ALA A 280 8.76 2.84 0.03
CA ALA A 280 8.63 1.44 0.42
C ALA A 280 9.23 1.19 1.80
N LEU A 281 10.39 1.78 2.11
CA LEU A 281 11.00 1.65 3.43
C LEU A 281 10.07 2.12 4.55
N CYS A 282 9.56 3.35 4.44
CA CYS A 282 8.71 3.94 5.47
C CYS A 282 7.40 3.16 5.64
N GLU A 283 6.75 2.83 4.53
CA GLU A 283 5.46 2.16 4.57
C GLU A 283 5.56 0.73 5.06
N GLU A 284 6.52 -0.06 4.55
CA GLU A 284 6.65 -1.45 4.97
C GLU A 284 7.00 -1.55 6.46
N VAL A 285 7.93 -0.74 6.96
CA VAL A 285 8.29 -0.74 8.39
C VAL A 285 7.09 -0.36 9.27
N LEU A 286 6.33 0.66 8.88
CA LEU A 286 5.17 1.13 9.62
C LEU A 286 4.05 0.09 9.67
N LYS A 287 3.73 -0.52 8.53
CA LYS A 287 2.76 -1.64 8.44
C LYS A 287 3.21 -2.86 9.24
N PHE A 288 4.51 -3.00 9.47
CA PHE A 288 5.08 -4.13 10.19
C PHE A 288 4.97 -4.03 11.71
N ILE A 289 4.74 -2.83 12.28
CA ILE A 289 4.67 -2.60 13.73
C ILE A 289 3.70 -3.55 14.45
N PRO A 290 2.45 -3.77 13.99
CA PRO A 290 1.54 -4.70 14.66
C PRO A 290 2.01 -6.15 14.67
N VAL A 291 2.75 -6.59 13.65
CA VAL A 291 3.32 -7.95 13.59
C VAL A 291 4.38 -8.12 14.68
N MET A 292 5.24 -7.12 14.86
CA MET A 292 6.25 -7.12 15.93
C MET A 292 5.62 -7.19 17.32
N TYR A 293 4.52 -6.46 17.53
CA TYR A 293 3.78 -6.49 18.79
C TYR A 293 3.28 -7.91 19.10
N VAL A 294 2.68 -8.58 18.12
CA VAL A 294 2.17 -9.96 18.27
C VAL A 294 3.28 -10.95 18.57
N ALA A 295 4.39 -10.88 17.82
CA ALA A 295 5.53 -11.78 18.01
C ALA A 295 6.15 -11.66 19.41
N LYS A 296 6.14 -10.44 19.99
CA LYS A 296 6.64 -10.21 21.35
C LYS A 296 5.65 -10.67 22.43
N SER A 297 4.35 -10.53 22.18
CA SER A 297 3.30 -10.74 23.19
C SER A 297 2.72 -12.15 23.22
N THR A 298 3.07 -13.01 22.26
CA THR A 298 2.53 -14.37 22.17
C THR A 298 3.61 -15.39 22.48
N ALA A 299 3.39 -16.21 23.53
CA ALA A 299 4.18 -17.41 23.75
C ALA A 299 3.60 -18.57 22.90
N GLY A 300 4.45 -19.27 22.15
CA GLY A 300 4.05 -20.40 21.30
C GLY A 300 4.02 -20.08 19.80
N ASP A 301 3.39 -20.94 19.00
CA ASP A 301 3.27 -20.78 17.54
C ASP A 301 2.42 -19.55 17.19
N TRP A 302 3.10 -18.43 16.96
CA TRP A 302 2.49 -17.16 16.55
C TRP A 302 2.48 -16.99 15.04
N LYS A 303 2.95 -17.98 14.25
CA LYS A 303 3.10 -17.87 12.79
C LYS A 303 1.79 -17.43 12.14
N GLN A 304 0.72 -18.19 12.39
CA GLN A 304 -0.56 -17.97 11.74
C GLN A 304 -1.18 -16.62 12.13
N ARG A 305 -1.10 -16.29 13.43
CA ARG A 305 -1.53 -15.00 13.97
C ARG A 305 -0.74 -13.84 13.37
N GLY A 306 0.59 -13.95 13.31
CA GLY A 306 1.48 -12.94 12.76
C GLY A 306 1.24 -12.68 11.28
N LEU A 307 1.02 -13.73 10.49
CA LEU A 307 0.65 -13.61 9.08
C LEU A 307 -0.71 -12.92 8.91
N PHE A 308 -1.72 -13.29 9.71
CA PHE A 308 -3.06 -12.69 9.62
C PHE A 308 -3.06 -11.22 10.05
N VAL A 309 -2.34 -10.90 11.13
CA VAL A 309 -2.11 -9.52 11.57
C VAL A 309 -1.38 -8.71 10.50
N GLY A 310 -0.36 -9.29 9.88
CA GLY A 310 0.36 -8.65 8.78
C GLY A 310 -0.55 -8.32 7.61
N ALA A 311 -1.38 -9.29 7.18
CA ALA A 311 -2.34 -9.09 6.10
C ALA A 311 -3.33 -7.95 6.36
N LEU A 312 -3.93 -7.93 7.56
CA LEU A 312 -4.93 -6.93 7.94
C LEU A 312 -4.30 -5.55 8.21
N SER A 313 -3.08 -5.52 8.74
CA SER A 313 -2.28 -4.29 8.89
C SER A 313 -1.99 -3.66 7.52
N GLY A 314 -1.53 -4.46 6.56
CA GLY A 314 -1.28 -3.99 5.20
C GLY A 314 -2.56 -3.56 4.48
N LEU A 315 -3.65 -4.31 4.62
CA LEU A 315 -4.96 -3.94 4.06
C LEU A 315 -5.45 -2.61 4.62
N GLY A 316 -5.39 -2.41 5.95
CA GLY A 316 -5.79 -1.15 6.59
C GLY A 316 -5.04 0.06 6.05
N PHE A 317 -3.73 -0.09 5.89
CA PHE A 317 -2.89 0.92 5.26
C PHE A 317 -3.31 1.21 3.81
N GLY A 318 -3.46 0.18 2.97
CA GLY A 318 -3.81 0.35 1.57
C GLY A 318 -5.20 0.96 1.35
N ILE A 319 -6.18 0.67 2.22
CA ILE A 319 -7.52 1.29 2.15
C ILE A 319 -7.44 2.78 2.49
N VAL A 320 -6.80 3.17 3.60
CA VAL A 320 -6.72 4.59 3.97
C VAL A 320 -5.92 5.38 2.93
N GLU A 321 -4.87 4.78 2.39
CA GLU A 321 -4.12 5.36 1.30
C GLU A 321 -5.03 5.61 0.08
N GLY A 322 -5.81 4.61 -0.33
CA GLY A 322 -6.81 4.75 -1.41
C GLY A 322 -7.83 5.87 -1.18
N VAL A 323 -8.26 6.09 0.08
CA VAL A 323 -9.17 7.20 0.44
C VAL A 323 -8.48 8.55 0.31
N MET A 324 -7.23 8.67 0.76
CA MET A 324 -6.45 9.89 0.63
C MET A 324 -6.17 10.21 -0.85
N TYR A 325 -5.91 9.19 -1.65
CA TYR A 325 -5.79 9.29 -3.11
C TYR A 325 -7.01 9.90 -3.78
N HIS A 326 -8.19 9.54 -3.31
CA HIS A 326 -9.43 10.08 -3.84
C HIS A 326 -9.45 11.61 -3.75
N SER A 327 -9.20 12.17 -2.57
CA SER A 327 -9.32 13.61 -2.36
C SER A 327 -8.20 14.41 -3.02
N GLN A 328 -6.99 13.86 -3.08
CA GLN A 328 -5.82 14.61 -3.55
C GLN A 328 -5.58 14.47 -5.06
N MET A 329 -5.94 13.33 -5.65
CA MET A 329 -5.56 13.01 -7.02
C MET A 329 -6.76 12.62 -7.88
N TYR A 330 -7.56 11.64 -7.46
CA TYR A 330 -8.58 11.06 -8.35
C TYR A 330 -9.81 11.93 -8.55
N GLN A 331 -10.29 12.61 -7.50
CA GLN A 331 -11.45 13.47 -7.60
C GLN A 331 -11.15 14.75 -8.40
N PRO A 332 -10.04 15.49 -8.16
CA PRO A 332 -9.72 16.67 -8.97
C PRO A 332 -9.52 16.37 -10.45
N GLN A 333 -9.11 15.15 -10.79
CA GLN A 333 -8.85 14.70 -12.17
C GLN A 333 -10.03 13.93 -12.78
N GLU A 334 -11.17 13.86 -12.08
CA GLU A 334 -12.38 13.15 -12.52
C GLU A 334 -12.11 11.72 -13.00
N MET A 335 -11.29 10.98 -12.25
CA MET A 335 -10.87 9.64 -12.62
C MET A 335 -12.06 8.67 -12.65
N PRO A 336 -12.09 7.70 -13.60
CA PRO A 336 -13.20 6.78 -13.77
C PRO A 336 -13.28 5.74 -12.65
N LEU A 337 -14.46 5.14 -12.46
CA LEU A 337 -14.71 4.13 -11.42
C LEU A 337 -13.76 2.93 -11.50
N SER A 338 -13.32 2.54 -12.70
CA SER A 338 -12.35 1.46 -12.90
C SER A 338 -11.04 1.68 -12.13
N ILE A 339 -10.55 2.92 -12.02
CA ILE A 339 -9.34 3.25 -11.25
C ILE A 339 -9.58 3.07 -9.74
N TYR A 340 -10.77 3.38 -9.25
CA TYR A 340 -11.14 3.14 -7.85
C TYR A 340 -11.17 1.64 -7.55
N LEU A 341 -11.70 0.82 -8.46
CA LEU A 341 -11.69 -0.62 -8.32
C LEU A 341 -10.25 -1.18 -8.31
N LEU A 342 -9.39 -0.69 -9.21
CA LEU A 342 -7.96 -1.01 -9.20
C LEU A 342 -7.33 -0.63 -7.85
N ARG A 343 -7.59 0.58 -7.34
CA ARG A 343 -6.99 1.02 -6.09
C ARG A 343 -7.45 0.21 -4.88
N PHE A 344 -8.77 0.07 -4.69
CA PHE A 344 -9.33 -0.52 -3.49
C PHE A 344 -9.29 -2.05 -3.47
N PHE A 345 -9.45 -2.72 -4.63
CA PHE A 345 -9.43 -4.18 -4.66
C PHE A 345 -8.08 -4.77 -5.05
N SER A 346 -7.29 -4.07 -5.87
CA SER A 346 -5.96 -4.56 -6.23
C SER A 346 -4.90 -4.04 -5.28
N VAL A 347 -4.66 -2.72 -5.27
CA VAL A 347 -3.55 -2.14 -4.51
C VAL A 347 -3.72 -2.37 -3.03
N ALA A 348 -4.90 -2.12 -2.44
CA ALA A 348 -5.06 -2.34 -1.00
C ALA A 348 -4.82 -3.81 -0.57
N MET A 349 -5.22 -4.78 -1.40
CA MET A 349 -4.93 -6.20 -1.12
C MET A 349 -3.45 -6.53 -1.35
N LEU A 350 -2.78 -5.92 -2.33
CA LEU A 350 -1.33 -6.04 -2.51
C LEU A 350 -0.57 -5.55 -1.28
N HIS A 351 -1.00 -4.46 -0.64
CA HIS A 351 -0.41 -4.04 0.64
C HIS A 351 -0.55 -5.14 1.71
N GLY A 352 -1.72 -5.79 1.80
CA GLY A 352 -1.90 -6.95 2.67
C GLY A 352 -0.95 -8.11 2.34
N CYS A 353 -0.78 -8.43 1.06
CA CYS A 353 0.16 -9.45 0.60
C CYS A 353 1.61 -9.12 0.96
N TRP A 354 2.05 -7.90 0.69
CA TRP A 354 3.38 -7.37 0.99
C TRP A 354 3.72 -7.46 2.48
N THR A 355 2.82 -7.00 3.34
CA THR A 355 3.02 -7.10 4.79
C THR A 355 2.96 -8.55 5.30
N THR A 356 2.17 -9.42 4.66
CA THR A 356 2.17 -10.87 4.94
C THR A 356 3.52 -11.51 4.58
N ILE A 357 4.12 -11.14 3.45
CA ILE A 357 5.45 -11.61 3.05
C ILE A 357 6.49 -11.20 4.09
N SER A 358 6.45 -9.94 4.55
CA SER A 358 7.32 -9.49 5.63
C SER A 358 7.12 -10.25 6.94
N ALA A 359 5.87 -10.55 7.30
CA ALA A 359 5.56 -11.35 8.49
C ALA A 359 6.11 -12.77 8.39
N ALA A 360 6.05 -13.39 7.20
CA ALA A 360 6.65 -14.69 6.96
C ALA A 360 8.18 -14.63 7.08
N CYS A 361 8.84 -13.66 6.44
CA CYS A 361 10.28 -13.48 6.54
C CYS A 361 10.73 -13.29 7.99
N PHE A 362 10.03 -12.45 8.75
CA PHE A 362 10.31 -12.21 10.16
C PHE A 362 10.13 -13.46 11.02
N TYR A 363 9.07 -14.22 10.79
CA TYR A 363 8.85 -15.50 11.45
C TYR A 363 10.01 -16.47 11.20
N TYR A 364 10.44 -16.66 9.95
CA TYR A 364 11.54 -17.55 9.60
C TYR A 364 12.89 -17.10 10.17
N LEU A 365 13.14 -15.79 10.23
CA LEU A 365 14.36 -15.25 10.83
C LEU A 365 14.37 -15.35 12.36
N LEU A 366 13.19 -15.33 13.00
CA LEU A 366 13.07 -15.43 14.45
C LEU A 366 13.04 -16.88 14.95
N GLU A 367 12.33 -17.78 14.26
CA GLU A 367 12.13 -19.17 14.66
C GLU A 367 13.01 -20.16 13.89
N ASN A 368 14.22 -19.78 13.47
CA ASN A 368 15.11 -20.64 12.68
C ASN A 368 15.18 -22.07 13.28
N PRO A 369 14.50 -23.06 12.67
CA PRO A 369 14.22 -24.35 13.32
C PRO A 369 15.48 -25.22 13.47
N ASP A 370 16.53 -24.89 12.71
CA ASP A 370 17.80 -25.60 12.73
C ASP A 370 18.76 -25.08 13.81
N ASP A 371 18.42 -23.99 14.49
CA ASP A 371 19.31 -23.31 15.42
C ASP A 371 18.71 -23.16 16.82
N TYR A 372 18.85 -24.19 17.66
CA TYR A 372 18.53 -24.14 19.09
C TYR A 372 19.39 -23.13 19.88
N SER A 373 20.43 -22.55 19.28
CA SER A 373 21.28 -21.55 19.91
C SER A 373 20.81 -20.11 19.67
N HIS A 374 19.79 -19.91 18.83
CA HIS A 374 19.29 -18.58 18.50
C HIS A 374 18.71 -17.91 19.74
N LYS A 375 19.46 -16.96 20.29
CA LYS A 375 18.96 -16.08 21.34
C LYS A 375 18.04 -15.04 20.70
N PRO A 376 16.91 -14.71 21.34
CA PRO A 376 16.08 -13.61 20.87
C PRO A 376 16.92 -12.31 20.84
N PRO A 377 16.62 -11.38 19.91
CA PRO A 377 17.33 -10.12 19.84
C PRO A 377 17.31 -9.43 21.21
N THR A 378 18.48 -9.03 21.70
CA THR A 378 18.68 -8.47 23.03
C THR A 378 18.72 -6.95 23.04
N ASP A 379 19.08 -6.35 21.91
CA ASP A 379 19.16 -4.91 21.76
C ASP A 379 18.32 -4.36 20.60
N ILE A 380 18.09 -3.05 20.63
CA ILE A 380 17.27 -2.35 19.63
C ILE A 380 17.88 -2.40 18.22
N PHE A 381 19.19 -2.58 18.07
CA PHE A 381 19.86 -2.65 16.77
C PHE A 381 19.62 -4.01 16.13
N GLU A 382 19.72 -5.08 16.90
CA GLU A 382 19.38 -6.43 16.44
C GLU A 382 17.91 -6.48 15.99
N TYR A 383 16.98 -5.90 16.77
CA TYR A 383 15.59 -5.75 16.35
C TYR A 383 15.45 -4.91 15.08
N THR A 384 16.11 -3.75 15.01
CA THR A 384 16.03 -2.86 13.84
C THR A 384 16.54 -3.57 12.59
N PHE A 385 17.67 -4.26 12.68
CA PHE A 385 18.24 -5.03 11.59
C PHE A 385 17.30 -6.16 11.16
N LEU A 386 16.77 -6.92 12.13
CA LEU A 386 15.81 -8.00 11.87
C LEU A 386 14.56 -7.48 11.15
N ILE A 387 14.00 -6.34 11.57
CA ILE A 387 12.87 -5.69 10.92
C ILE A 387 13.24 -5.29 9.50
N LEU A 388 14.36 -4.59 9.31
CA LEU A 388 14.80 -4.12 8.00
C LEU A 388 14.97 -5.29 7.03
N VAL A 389 15.64 -6.37 7.44
CA VAL A 389 15.82 -7.57 6.62
C VAL A 389 14.47 -8.22 6.29
N SER A 390 13.55 -8.28 7.25
CA SER A 390 12.24 -8.88 7.06
C SER A 390 11.38 -8.13 6.05
N VAL A 391 11.55 -6.82 5.93
CA VAL A 391 10.77 -6.01 4.97
C VAL A 391 11.41 -5.91 3.58
N LEU A 392 12.69 -6.28 3.39
CA LEU A 392 13.40 -6.11 2.10
C LEU A 392 12.66 -6.70 0.90
N ALA A 393 12.14 -7.92 1.02
CA ALA A 393 11.44 -8.59 -0.08
C ALA A 393 10.16 -7.82 -0.47
N SER A 394 9.40 -7.39 0.54
CA SER A 394 8.19 -6.58 0.37
C SER A 394 8.52 -5.22 -0.26
N MET A 395 9.55 -4.53 0.27
CA MET A 395 10.01 -3.25 -0.26
C MET A 395 10.40 -3.35 -1.74
N GLY A 396 11.09 -4.43 -2.11
CA GLY A 396 11.48 -4.70 -3.49
C GLY A 396 10.28 -4.84 -4.42
N LEU A 397 9.31 -5.70 -4.05
CA LEU A 397 8.08 -5.92 -4.82
C LEU A 397 7.23 -4.65 -4.93
N HIS A 398 7.04 -3.95 -3.82
CA HIS A 398 6.29 -2.71 -3.77
C HIS A 398 6.94 -1.62 -4.64
N SER A 399 8.25 -1.45 -4.55
CA SER A 399 8.98 -0.46 -5.37
C SER A 399 8.93 -0.82 -6.85
N LEU A 400 9.16 -2.09 -7.19
CA LEU A 400 9.04 -2.59 -8.57
C LEU A 400 7.63 -2.34 -9.12
N TYR A 401 6.59 -2.61 -8.32
CA TYR A 401 5.21 -2.36 -8.70
C TYR A 401 4.99 -0.89 -9.06
N ASN A 402 5.37 0.04 -8.18
CA ASN A 402 5.18 1.48 -8.41
C ASN A 402 5.97 1.99 -9.63
N VAL A 403 7.23 1.57 -9.75
CA VAL A 403 8.13 1.97 -10.85
C VAL A 403 7.62 1.43 -12.20
N LEU A 404 7.11 0.20 -12.23
CA LEU A 404 6.64 -0.44 -13.45
C LEU A 404 5.24 0.01 -13.84
N VAL A 405 4.32 0.22 -12.88
CA VAL A 405 2.97 0.72 -13.17
C VAL A 405 2.99 2.15 -13.72
N ALA A 406 3.94 2.97 -13.26
CA ALA A 406 4.19 4.31 -13.82
C ALA A 406 4.63 4.30 -15.29
N ARG A 407 5.11 3.15 -15.80
CA ARG A 407 5.53 2.99 -17.19
C ARG A 407 4.54 2.19 -18.02
N SER A 408 3.91 1.19 -17.43
CA SER A 408 2.96 0.31 -18.09
C SER A 408 2.11 -0.43 -17.06
N LEU A 409 0.78 -0.33 -17.19
CA LEU A 409 -0.16 -1.10 -16.38
C LEU A 409 0.07 -2.61 -16.48
N PHE A 410 0.47 -3.11 -17.66
CA PHE A 410 0.77 -4.53 -17.86
C PHE A 410 2.00 -4.97 -17.05
N LEU A 411 3.04 -4.16 -16.98
CA LEU A 411 4.22 -4.50 -16.16
C LEU A 411 3.88 -4.47 -14.66
N GLY A 412 3.05 -3.50 -14.23
CA GLY A 412 2.50 -3.48 -12.88
C GLY A 412 1.71 -4.75 -12.55
N LEU A 413 0.86 -5.20 -13.47
CA LEU A 413 0.11 -6.45 -13.36
C LEU A 413 1.02 -7.68 -13.17
N LEU A 414 2.16 -7.76 -13.87
CA LEU A 414 3.10 -8.88 -13.70
C LEU A 414 3.68 -8.93 -12.27
N ILE A 415 4.01 -7.76 -11.69
CA ILE A 415 4.48 -7.69 -10.30
C ILE A 415 3.37 -8.00 -9.31
N ALA A 416 2.14 -7.55 -9.58
CA ALA A 416 0.98 -7.91 -8.78
C ALA A 416 0.78 -9.42 -8.79
N TRP A 417 0.83 -10.07 -9.96
CA TRP A 417 0.74 -11.51 -10.10
C TRP A 417 1.84 -12.25 -9.35
N LEU A 418 3.09 -11.79 -9.46
CA LEU A 418 4.23 -12.37 -8.74
C LEU A 418 4.05 -12.25 -7.22
N THR A 419 3.58 -11.10 -6.75
CA THR A 419 3.31 -10.86 -5.33
C THR A 419 2.27 -11.86 -4.82
N VAL A 420 1.14 -12.00 -5.51
CA VAL A 420 0.08 -12.96 -5.15
C VAL A 420 0.61 -14.40 -5.20
N PHE A 421 1.41 -14.75 -6.21
CA PHE A 421 2.04 -16.06 -6.32
C PHE A 421 2.88 -16.40 -5.09
N ILE A 422 3.78 -15.49 -4.70
CA ILE A 422 4.61 -15.67 -3.50
C ILE A 422 3.72 -15.81 -2.28
N THR A 423 2.74 -14.92 -2.09
CA THR A 423 1.83 -14.96 -0.94
C THR A 423 1.07 -16.27 -0.85
N VAL A 424 0.49 -16.78 -1.94
CA VAL A 424 -0.23 -18.07 -1.95
C VAL A 424 0.71 -19.23 -1.62
N ARG A 425 1.94 -19.24 -2.16
CA ARG A 425 2.92 -20.29 -1.88
C ARG A 425 3.39 -20.35 -0.43
N LEU A 426 3.36 -19.22 0.30
CA LEU A 426 3.61 -19.20 1.74
C LEU A 426 2.58 -20.02 2.55
N PHE A 427 1.38 -20.26 1.98
CA PHE A 427 0.33 -21.05 2.63
C PHE A 427 0.29 -22.51 2.16
N ASP A 428 0.66 -22.79 0.90
CA ASP A 428 0.69 -24.15 0.36
C ASP A 428 1.77 -25.03 1.02
N SER A 429 2.88 -24.44 1.47
CA SER A 429 3.98 -25.16 2.13
C SER A 429 3.61 -25.79 3.48
N ARG A 430 2.39 -25.55 4.00
CA ARG A 430 1.89 -26.14 5.26
C ARG A 430 1.54 -27.63 5.16
N HIS A 431 1.44 -28.18 3.97
CA HIS A 431 0.87 -29.53 3.75
C HIS A 431 1.90 -30.63 3.55
N GLU A 432 3.21 -30.41 3.81
CA GLU A 432 4.12 -31.55 3.89
C GLU A 432 3.71 -32.40 5.09
N PRO A 433 3.15 -33.60 4.87
CA PRO A 433 2.79 -34.47 5.97
C PRO A 433 4.09 -34.78 6.70
N GLN A 434 4.10 -34.58 8.02
CA GLN A 434 5.11 -35.16 8.88
C GLN A 434 4.92 -36.69 8.85
N ASN A 435 5.24 -37.31 7.71
CA ASN A 435 5.55 -38.72 7.60
C ASN A 435 6.95 -38.93 8.18
N LEU A 436 7.16 -38.49 9.42
CA LEU A 436 8.26 -38.96 10.22
C LEU A 436 7.85 -40.37 10.64
N HIS A 437 8.45 -41.33 9.94
CA HIS A 437 8.48 -42.74 10.28
C HIS A 437 8.41 -42.93 11.80
N CYS A 438 7.33 -43.57 12.28
CA CYS A 438 7.44 -44.44 13.43
C CYS A 438 8.56 -45.44 13.10
N ALA A 439 9.76 -45.19 13.60
CA ALA A 439 10.73 -46.25 13.76
C ALA A 439 10.09 -47.24 14.74
N ASP A 440 9.70 -48.41 14.23
CA ASP A 440 9.26 -49.50 15.09
C ASP A 440 10.35 -49.76 16.13
N PRO A 441 10.03 -49.75 17.44
CA PRO A 441 10.97 -50.18 18.46
C PRO A 441 11.27 -51.67 18.26
N ALA A 442 12.55 -52.00 18.02
CA ALA A 442 13.06 -53.37 17.94
C ALA A 442 13.23 -54.01 19.33
#